data_AF-A0AAV6UMT6-F1
#
_entry.id   AF-A0AAV6UMT6-F1
#
_cell.length_a   1.000
_cell.length_b   1.000
_cell.length_c   1.000
_cell.angle_alpha   90.00
_cell.angle_beta   90.00
_cell.angle_gamma   90.00
#
_symmetry.space_group_name_H-M   'P 1'
#
loop_
_entity.id
_entity.type
_entity.pdbx_description
1 polymer ?
#
loop_
_entity_poly.entity_id
_entity_poly.type
_entity_poly.pdbx_seq_one_letter_code
_entity_poly.pdbx_strand_id
1 'polypeptide(L)' 'VGLDLYEGTVRNNRKAGVLEPAISKIKSLKFATEAAITILRIDDMIKLAPEQKDPRHDD' A
#
# COMPACT_ATOMS: atom_id res chain seq x y z
N VAL A 1 -10.13 -10.39 19.49
CA VAL A 1 -9.35 -11.64 19.41
C VAL A 1 -8.19 -11.40 18.44
N GLY A 2 -7.06 -12.08 18.58
CA GLY A 2 -5.90 -11.95 17.69
C GLY A 2 -5.14 -13.27 17.55
N LEU A 3 -4.01 -13.24 16.87
CA LEU A 3 -3.18 -14.42 16.59
C LEU A 3 -1.86 -14.31 17.36
N ASP A 4 -1.50 -15.37 18.09
CA ASP A 4 -0.14 -15.56 18.62
C ASP A 4 0.72 -16.22 17.54
N LEU A 5 1.78 -15.54 17.11
CA LEU A 5 2.62 -16.00 16.00
C LEU A 5 3.68 -17.03 16.43
N TYR A 6 3.93 -17.21 17.74
CA TYR A 6 4.87 -18.22 18.23
C TYR A 6 4.20 -19.59 18.31
N GLU A 7 3.02 -19.63 18.92
CA GLU A 7 2.27 -20.87 19.13
C GLU A 7 1.24 -21.15 18.01
N GLY A 8 1.00 -20.18 17.12
CA GLY A 8 0.00 -20.29 16.05
C GLY A 8 -1.45 -20.33 16.55
N THR A 9 -1.70 -19.94 17.80
CA THR A 9 -3.01 -20.05 18.44
C THR A 9 -3.75 -18.71 18.51
N VAL A 10 -5.08 -18.80 18.64
CA VAL A 10 -5.92 -17.63 18.84
C VAL A 10 -5.76 -17.11 20.28
N ARG A 11 -5.47 -15.81 20.45
CA ARG A 11 -5.20 -15.19 21.75
C ARG A 11 -5.97 -13.88 21.96
N ASN A 12 -6.09 -13.46 23.21
CA ASN A 12 -6.53 -12.10 23.54
C ASN A 12 -5.36 -11.11 23.50
N ASN A 13 -5.25 -10.36 22.40
CA ASN A 13 -4.17 -9.37 22.20
C ASN A 13 -4.16 -8.24 23.23
N ARG A 14 -5.31 -7.82 23.75
CA ARG A 14 -5.38 -6.77 24.78
C ARG A 14 -4.74 -7.24 26.08
N LYS A 15 -5.06 -8.46 26.54
CA LYS A 15 -4.44 -9.03 27.75
C LYS A 15 -2.95 -9.27 27.57
N ALA A 16 -2.52 -9.59 26.36
CA ALA A 16 -1.12 -9.83 26.04
C ALA A 16 -0.32 -8.57 25.66
N GLY A 17 -0.89 -7.37 25.84
CA GLY A 17 -0.20 -6.09 25.61
C GLY A 17 0.02 -5.71 24.14
N VAL A 18 -0.56 -6.45 23.19
CA VAL A 18 -0.44 -6.16 21.76
C VAL A 18 -1.49 -5.13 21.38
N LEU A 19 -1.09 -3.86 21.38
CA LEU A 19 -1.95 -2.71 21.11
C LEU A 19 -1.42 -1.94 19.89
N GLU A 20 -2.35 -1.42 19.09
CA GLU A 20 -2.02 -0.57 17.95
C GLU A 20 -2.87 0.71 17.96
N PRO A 21 -2.33 1.86 17.54
CA PRO A 21 -3.11 3.09 17.44
C PRO A 21 -4.22 2.97 16.39
N ALA A 22 -5.45 3.31 16.75
CA ALA A 22 -6.59 3.28 15.83
C ALA A 22 -6.35 4.15 14.58
N ILE A 23 -5.66 5.28 14.73
CA ILE A 23 -5.34 6.18 13.61
C ILE A 23 -4.48 5.51 12.54
N SER A 24 -3.57 4.60 12.93
CA SER A 24 -2.72 3.86 12.00
C SER A 24 -3.58 2.93 11.14
N LYS A 25 -4.46 2.14 11.77
CA LYS A 25 -5.38 1.23 11.07
C LYS A 25 -6.36 1.96 10.15
N ILE A 26 -6.88 3.11 10.58
CA ILE A 26 -7.76 3.94 9.75
C ILE A 26 -7.02 4.43 8.50
N LYS A 27 -5.79 4.93 8.66
CA LYS A 27 -4.99 5.39 7.52
C LYS A 27 -4.64 4.25 6.56
N SER A 28 -4.27 3.08 7.08
CA SER A 28 -4.00 1.89 6.25
C SER A 28 -5.21 1.52 5.39
N LEU A 29 -6.41 1.46 5.97
CA LEU A 29 -7.63 1.16 5.22
C LEU A 29 -7.94 2.23 4.18
N LYS A 30 -7.87 3.51 4.54
CA LYS A 30 -8.12 4.62 3.60
C LYS A 30 -7.17 4.57 2.41
N PHE A 31 -5.87 4.42 2.64
CA PHE A 31 -4.89 4.37 1.56
C PHE A 31 -5.07 3.15 0.65
N ALA A 32 -5.33 1.97 1.22
CA ALA A 32 -5.61 0.78 0.43
C ALA A 32 -6.85 0.96 -0.45
N THR A 33 -7.92 1.55 0.09
CA THR A 33 -9.15 1.82 -0.66
C THR A 33 -8.93 2.80 -1.80
N GLU A 34 -8.31 3.95 -1.54
CA GLU A 34 -8.05 4.96 -2.59
C GLU A 34 -7.13 4.40 -3.69
N ALA A 35 -6.09 3.65 -3.31
CA ALA A 35 -5.20 3.01 -4.27
C ALA A 35 -5.94 1.97 -5.13
N ALA A 36 -6.76 1.11 -4.51
CA ALA A 36 -7.53 0.11 -5.23
C ALA A 36 -8.54 0.74 -6.18
N ILE A 37 -9.28 1.77 -5.75
CA ILE A 37 -10.20 2.53 -6.60
C ILE A 37 -9.45 3.13 -7.79
N THR A 38 -8.28 3.71 -7.55
CA THR A 38 -7.46 4.31 -8.61
C THR A 38 -7.02 3.27 -9.63
N ILE A 39 -6.53 2.12 -9.18
CA ILE A 39 -6.07 1.03 -10.06
C ILE A 39 -7.23 0.44 -10.87
N LEU A 40 -8.37 0.16 -10.22
CA LEU A 40 -9.54 -0.45 -10.86
C LEU A 40 -10.22 0.47 -11.89
N ARG A 41 -9.96 1.78 -11.82
CA ARG A 41 -10.48 2.77 -12.78
C ARG A 41 -9.63 2.90 -14.05
N ILE A 42 -8.44 2.31 -14.09
CA ILE A 42 -7.59 2.32 -15.28
C ILE A 42 -8.21 1.36 -16.31
N ASP A 43 -8.60 1.90 -17.45
CA ASP A 43 -9.07 1.14 -18.61
C ASP A 43 -7.94 0.84 -19.61
N ASP A 44 -7.00 1.78 -19.80
CA ASP A 44 -5.82 1.58 -20.65
C ASP A 44 -4.55 2.27 -20.07
N MET A 45 -3.37 1.78 -20.43
CA MET A 45 -2.07 2.31 -20.01
C MET A 45 -1.08 2.34 -21.17
N ILE A 46 -0.84 3.54 -21.72
CA ILE A 46 0.17 3.76 -22.76
C ILE A 46 1.49 4.18 -22.12
N LYS A 47 2.58 3.47 -22.46
CA LYS A 47 3.96 3.82 -22.06
C LYS A 47 4.71 4.39 -23.25
N LEU A 48 5.18 5.63 -23.14
CA LEU A 48 6.02 6.25 -24.15
C LEU A 48 7.47 5.79 -23.98
N ALA A 49 8.16 5.56 -25.10
CA ALA A 49 9.60 5.40 -25.08
C ALA A 49 10.25 6.72 -24.61
N PRO A 50 11.34 6.66 -23.83
CA PRO A 50 12.07 7.86 -23.46
C PRO A 50 12.55 8.62 -24.71
N GLU A 51 12.47 9.95 -24.64
CA GLU A 51 12.87 10.82 -25.74
C GLU A 51 14.37 10.63 -26.04
N GLN A 52 14.69 10.34 -27.30
CA GLN A 52 16.08 10.35 -27.74
C GLN A 52 16.52 11.81 -27.81
N LYS A 53 17.38 12.23 -26.88
CA LYS A 53 18.09 13.51 -27.00
C LYS A 53 19.02 13.40 -28.21
N ASP A 54 18.70 14.11 -29.29
CA ASP A 54 19.61 14.27 -30.42
C ASP A 54 20.81 15.11 -29.94
N PRO A 55 22.05 14.60 -29.97
CA PRO A 55 23.23 15.33 -29.52
C PRO A 55 23.59 16.54 -30.41
N ARG A 56 22.76 16.91 -31.39
CA ARG A 56 22.98 18.00 -32.34
C ARG A 56 22.15 19.26 -32.06
N HIS A 57 21.62 19.43 -30.85
CA HIS A 57 20.81 20.60 -30.47
C HIS A 57 21.36 21.32 -29.22
N ASP A 58 22.68 21.36 -29.10
CA ASP A 58 23.43 22.24 -28.20
C ASP A 58 24.42 23.07 -29.06
N ASP A 59 23.90 23.92 -29.96
CA ASP A 59 24.62 25.03 -30.62
C ASP A 59 23.88 26.34 -30.34
#